data_AF-A0A7J6WSN3-F1
#
_entry.id   AF-A0A7J6WSN3-F1
#
_cell.length_a   1.000
_cell.length_b   1.000
_cell.length_c   1.000
_cell.angle_alpha   90.00
_cell.angle_beta   90.00
_cell.angle_gamma   90.00
#
_symmetry.space_group_name_H-M   'P 1'
#
loop_
_entity.id
_entity.type
_entity.pdbx_description
1 polymer ?
#
loop_
_entity_poly.entity_id
_entity_poly.type
_entity_poly.pdbx_seq_one_letter_code
_entity_poly.pdbx_strand_id
1 'polypeptide(L)' 'MVGLIDLVYLFLGLAPEIPEDLYHLIKKAVAIRKHLERNRKDKDSKFRLILVESRIHRLARYYKTTKKLPPVWK' A
#
# COMPACT_ATOMS: atom_id res chain seq x y z
N MET A 1 -2.63 10.47 -13.63
CA MET A 1 -1.97 9.87 -12.44
C MET A 1 -3.03 9.26 -11.55
N VAL A 2 -3.87 8.38 -12.12
CA VAL A 2 -4.82 7.52 -11.40
C VAL A 2 -3.96 6.41 -10.81
N GLY A 3 -3.42 6.68 -9.63
CA GLY A 3 -2.27 5.99 -9.07
C GLY A 3 -2.64 4.63 -8.54
N LEU A 4 -1.76 3.67 -8.80
CA LEU A 4 -1.61 2.33 -8.20
C LEU A 4 -2.19 2.11 -6.78
N ILE A 5 -2.26 3.16 -5.96
CA ILE A 5 -2.79 3.15 -4.60
C ILE A 5 -4.29 2.79 -4.53
N ASP A 6 -5.12 3.19 -5.51
CA ASP A 6 -6.55 2.85 -5.54
C ASP A 6 -6.79 1.35 -5.78
N LEU A 7 -5.98 0.75 -6.67
CA LEU A 7 -6.03 -0.68 -6.96
C LEU A 7 -5.62 -1.52 -5.74
N VAL A 8 -4.65 -1.02 -4.96
CA VAL A 8 -4.17 -1.68 -3.74
C VAL A 8 -5.16 -1.48 -2.60
N TYR A 9 -5.76 -0.30 -2.45
CA TYR A 9 -6.78 -0.03 -1.42
C TYR A 9 -8.04 -0.89 -1.62
N LEU A 10 -8.48 -1.09 -2.86
CA LEU A 10 -9.56 -2.01 -3.20
C LEU A 10 -9.22 -3.46 -2.84
N PHE A 11 -7.97 -3.88 -3.01
CA PHE A 11 -7.53 -5.24 -2.67
C PHE A 11 -7.39 -5.46 -1.15
N LEU A 12 -7.14 -4.40 -0.38
CA LEU A 12 -6.89 -4.44 1.07
C LEU A 12 -8.14 -4.24 1.93
N GLY A 13 -9.16 -3.56 1.42
CA GLY A 13 -10.45 -3.38 2.12
C GLY A 13 -11.22 -4.69 2.36
N LEU A 14 -10.73 -5.83 1.84
CA LEU A 14 -11.39 -7.13 1.87
C LEU A 14 -10.76 -8.16 2.83
N ALA A 15 -9.64 -7.88 3.52
CA ALA A 15 -8.96 -8.94 4.29
C ALA A 15 -8.65 -8.54 5.76
N PRO A 16 -9.14 -9.31 6.76
CA PRO A 16 -8.74 -9.18 8.16
C PRO A 16 -7.37 -9.83 8.49
N GLU A 17 -6.70 -10.46 7.52
CA GLU A 17 -5.41 -11.17 7.69
C GLU A 17 -4.23 -10.46 6.99
N ILE A 18 -4.16 -9.12 7.07
CA ILE A 18 -3.04 -8.38 6.47
C ILE A 18 -1.78 -8.58 7.32
N PRO A 19 -0.63 -8.96 6.72
CA PRO A 19 0.65 -9.00 7.43
C PRO A 19 1.03 -7.62 7.99
N GLU A 20 1.52 -7.60 9.23
CA GLU A 20 1.90 -6.39 9.98
C GLU A 20 2.82 -5.44 9.18
N ASP A 21 3.74 -5.99 8.40
CA ASP A 21 4.65 -5.22 7.54
C ASP A 21 3.91 -4.39 6.47
N LEU A 22 2.87 -4.95 5.87
CA LEU A 22 2.08 -4.26 4.85
C LEU A 22 1.23 -3.17 5.49
N TYR A 23 0.63 -3.47 6.66
CA TYR A 23 -0.17 -2.53 7.44
C TYR A 23 0.61 -1.26 7.82
N HIS A 24 1.84 -1.41 8.33
CA HIS A 24 2.70 -0.28 8.67
C HIS A 24 3.03 0.61 7.46
N LEU A 25 3.29 0.02 6.30
CA LEU A 25 3.58 0.76 5.07
C LEU A 25 2.36 1.55 4.58
N ILE A 26 1.16 0.96 4.66
CA ILE A 26 -0.09 1.63 4.31
C ILE A 26 -0.35 2.82 5.24
N LYS A 27 -0.20 2.62 6.55
CA LYS A 27 -0.36 3.69 7.56
C LYS A 27 0.57 4.87 7.26
N LYS A 28 1.82 4.59 6.87
CA LYS A 28 2.78 5.60 6.45
C LYS A 28 2.36 6.32 5.16
N ALA A 29 1.87 5.59 4.16
CA ALA A 29 1.39 6.18 2.91
C ALA A 29 0.19 7.12 3.14
N VAL A 30 -0.76 6.73 3.99
CA VAL A 30 -1.93 7.57 4.36
C VAL A 30 -1.49 8.86 5.06
N ALA A 31 -0.51 8.77 5.98
CA ALA A 31 0.02 9.95 6.66
C ALA A 31 0.71 10.93 5.67
N ILE A 32 1.51 10.41 4.73
CA ILE A 32 2.16 11.23 3.70
C ILE A 32 1.13 11.87 2.76
N ARG A 33 0.08 11.13 2.37
CA ARG A 33 -1.01 11.66 1.54
C ARG A 33 -1.71 12.84 2.23
N LYS A 34 -2.07 12.69 3.50
CA LYS A 34 -2.68 13.76 4.32
C LYS A 34 -1.76 14.98 4.47
N HIS A 35 -0.45 14.77 4.58
CA HIS A 35 0.52 15.86 4.58
C HIS A 35 0.54 16.61 3.23
N LEU A 36 0.56 15.88 2.11
CA LEU A 36 0.59 16.42 0.75
C LEU A 36 -0.71 17.12 0.33
N GLU A 37 -1.85 16.75 0.92
CA GLU A 37 -3.12 17.47 0.71
C GLU A 37 -3.02 18.94 1.10
N ARG A 38 -2.30 19.24 2.18
CA ARG A 38 -2.03 20.60 2.67
C ARG A 38 -0.80 21.22 1.99
N ASN A 39 0.23 20.42 1.73
CA ASN A 39 1.52 20.87 1.16
C ASN A 39 1.75 20.34 -0.26
N ARG A 40 0.90 20.75 -1.21
CA ARG A 40 0.90 20.19 -2.58
C ARG A 40 2.19 20.40 -3.39
N LYS A 41 3.00 21.38 -3.01
CA LYS A 41 4.27 21.75 -3.68
C LYS A 41 5.47 20.95 -3.17
N ASP A 42 5.33 20.18 -2.09
CA ASP A 42 6.43 19.37 -1.55
C ASP A 42 6.73 18.19 -2.50
N LYS A 43 7.82 18.34 -3.25
CA LYS A 43 8.31 17.33 -4.21
C LYS A 43 9.01 16.16 -3.52
N ASP A 44 9.65 16.39 -2.38
CA ASP A 44 10.38 15.35 -1.64
C ASP A 44 9.40 14.37 -1.01
N SER A 45 8.36 14.88 -0.35
CA SER A 45 7.28 14.04 0.20
C SER A 45 6.52 13.27 -0.88
N LYS A 46 6.32 13.86 -2.08
CA LYS A 46 5.76 13.14 -3.23
C LYS A 46 6.66 11.99 -3.69
N PHE A 47 7.96 12.22 -3.78
CA PHE A 47 8.90 11.16 -4.14
C PHE A 47 8.90 10.03 -3.11
N ARG A 48 8.88 10.37 -1.82
CA ARG A 48 8.75 9.39 -0.73
C ARG A 48 7.46 8.58 -0.80
N LEU A 49 6.33 9.20 -1.18
CA LEU A 49 5.08 8.48 -1.39
C LEU A 49 5.23 7.42 -2.49
N ILE A 50 5.83 7.78 -3.63
CA ILE A 50 6.05 6.87 -4.76
C ILE A 50 6.93 5.67 -4.35
N LEU A 51 7.97 5.91 -3.54
CA LEU A 51 8.82 4.82 -3.02
C LEU A 51 8.06 3.86 -2.11
N VAL A 52 7.20 4.40 -1.22
CA VAL A 52 6.37 3.60 -0.32
C VAL A 52 5.35 2.78 -1.11
N GLU A 53 4.67 3.40 -2.08
CA GLU A 53 3.75 2.71 -3.00
C GLU A 53 4.43 1.57 -3.76
N SER A 54 5.63 1.82 -4.29
CA SER A 54 6.41 0.81 -5.02
C SER A 54 6.78 -0.38 -4.13
N ARG A 55 7.12 -0.13 -2.85
CA ARG A 55 7.41 -1.18 -1.87
C ARG A 55 6.16 -2.00 -1.53
N ILE A 56 5.02 -1.34 -1.30
CA ILE A 56 3.75 -2.03 -1.04
C ILE A 56 3.40 -2.93 -2.21
N HIS A 57 3.56 -2.47 -3.45
CA HIS A 57 3.28 -3.28 -4.63
C HIS A 57 4.16 -4.51 -4.72
N ARG A 58 5.46 -4.37 -4.46
CA ARG A 58 6.39 -5.52 -4.47
C ARG A 58 5.99 -6.56 -3.42
N LEU A 59 5.65 -6.13 -2.21
CA LEU A 59 5.22 -7.03 -1.15
C LEU A 59 3.86 -7.68 -1.44
N ALA A 60 2.89 -6.91 -1.94
CA ALA A 60 1.59 -7.43 -2.34
C ALA A 60 1.72 -8.51 -3.45
N ARG A 61 2.62 -8.30 -4.42
CA ARG A 61 2.95 -9.31 -5.43
C ARG A 61 3.57 -10.56 -4.80
N TYR A 62 4.53 -10.38 -3.89
CA TYR A 62 5.15 -11.51 -3.17
C TYR A 62 4.09 -12.33 -2.43
N TYR A 63 3.23 -11.71 -1.62
CA TYR A 63 2.19 -12.44 -0.89
C TYR A 63 1.15 -13.10 -1.81
N LYS A 64 0.81 -12.47 -2.94
CA LYS A 64 -0.08 -13.08 -3.96
C LYS A 64 0.52 -14.33 -4.59
N THR A 65 1.83 -14.31 -4.88
CA THR A 65 2.54 -15.42 -5.53
C THR A 65 2.94 -16.53 -4.55
N THR A 66 3.35 -16.17 -3.33
CA THR A 66 3.99 -17.09 -2.39
C THR A 66 2.99 -17.86 -1.52
N LYS A 67 1.67 -17.64 -1.64
CA LYS A 67 0.59 -18.45 -0.98
C LYS A 67 1.00 -19.07 0.37
N LYS A 68 1.26 -18.25 1.40
CA LYS A 68 1.05 -18.67 2.80
C LYS A 68 -0.42 -18.51 3.21
N LEU A 69 -1.34 -18.87 2.32
CA LEU A 69 -2.73 -19.13 2.67
C LEU A 69 -3.05 -20.57 2.27
N PRO A 70 -3.61 -21.38 3.18
CA PRO A 70 -4.04 -22.73 2.84
C PRO A 70 -5.02 -22.70 1.67
N PRO A 71 -5.02 -23.71 0.78
CA PRO A 71 -5.94 -23.81 -0.36
C PRO A 71 -7.42 -24.06 0.04
N VAL A 72 -7.78 -23.76 1.29
CA VAL A 72 -9.12 -23.99 1.86
C VAL A 72 -9.60 -22.69 2.47
N TRP A 73 -10.15 -21.81 1.64
CA TRP A 73 -11.33 -21.06 2.03
C TRP A 73 -12.19 -20.80 0.80
N LYS A 74 -13.45 -21.20 0.91
CA LYS A 74 -14.51 -20.92 -0.06
C LYS A 74 -14.81 -19.44 -0.11
#